data_AF-A0A076Q051-F1
#
_entry.id   AF-A0A076Q051-F1
#
_cell.length_a   1.000
_cell.length_b   1.000
_cell.length_c   1.000
_cell.angle_alpha   90.00
_cell.angle_beta   90.00
_cell.angle_gamma   90.00
#
_symmetry.space_group_name_H-M   'P 1'
#
loop_
_entity.id
_entity.type
_entity.pdbx_description
1 polymer ?
#
loop_
_entity_poly.entity_id
_entity_poly.type
_entity_poly.pdbx_seq_one_letter_code
_entity_poly.pdbx_strand_id
1 'polypeptide(L)'
;MMPARRLQAALRPDQPPPPAATLVALAQALRDEGMTQAALYRLFQAEHARSDLDEPRLEALAETMDLIWGGGWAKGHALFEQELSQERLDSE
;
A
#
# COMPACT_ATOMS: atom_id res chain seq x y z
N MET A 1 12.44 9.07 -7.98
CA MET A 1 12.33 9.30 -6.52
C MET A 1 12.14 7.94 -5.84
N MET A 2 12.70 7.68 -4.66
CA MET A 2 12.56 6.38 -3.99
C MET A 2 11.09 6.15 -3.55
N PRO A 3 10.46 4.99 -3.84
CA PRO A 3 9.06 4.71 -3.51
C PRO A 3 8.70 4.98 -2.05
N ALA A 4 9.54 4.55 -1.10
CA ALA A 4 9.35 4.80 0.33
C ALA A 4 9.23 6.29 0.68
N ARG A 5 10.05 7.15 0.06
CA ARG A 5 9.96 8.60 0.32
C ARG A 5 8.66 9.21 -0.16
N ARG A 6 8.06 8.67 -1.24
CA ARG A 6 6.76 9.14 -1.74
C ARG A 6 5.64 8.75 -0.79
N LEU A 7 5.66 7.51 -0.30
CA LEU A 7 4.67 7.03 0.67
C LEU A 7 4.80 7.78 2.01
N GLN A 8 6.03 7.95 2.51
CA GLN A 8 6.30 8.74 3.73
C GLN A 8 5.85 10.19 3.61
N ALA A 9 6.04 10.81 2.43
CA ALA A 9 5.56 12.16 2.18
C ALA A 9 4.03 12.25 2.23
N ALA A 10 3.31 11.23 1.75
CA ALA A 10 1.85 11.17 1.82
C ALA A 10 1.32 10.93 3.24
N LEU A 11 2.10 10.25 4.09
CA LEU A 11 1.75 9.91 5.47
C LEU A 11 2.20 10.96 6.51
N ARG A 12 2.72 12.09 6.06
CA ARG A 12 3.30 13.14 6.91
C ARG A 12 2.39 13.51 8.10
N PRO A 13 2.89 13.48 9.35
CA PRO A 13 2.08 13.81 10.54
C PRO A 13 1.64 15.28 10.58
N ASP A 14 2.39 16.17 9.92
CA ASP A 14 2.13 17.61 9.84
C ASP A 14 1.00 17.99 8.87
N GLN A 15 0.35 17.00 8.25
CA GLN A 15 -0.75 17.19 7.31
C GLN A 15 -2.00 16.45 7.79
N PRO A 16 -3.20 16.74 7.24
CA PRO A 16 -4.35 15.87 7.45
C PRO A 16 -4.06 14.44 6.97
N PRO A 17 -4.65 13.40 7.59
CA PRO A 17 -4.56 12.04 7.08
C PRO A 17 -4.98 11.98 5.59
N PRO A 18 -4.21 11.32 4.72
CA PRO A 18 -4.59 11.19 3.32
C PRO A 18 -5.82 10.29 3.20
N PRO A 19 -6.78 10.61 2.31
CA PRO A 19 -7.83 9.65 1.95
C PRO A 19 -7.20 8.38 1.38
N ALA A 20 -7.81 7.21 1.64
CA ALA A 20 -7.35 5.93 1.11
C ALA A 20 -7.18 5.95 -0.43
N ALA A 21 -8.08 6.62 -1.15
CA ALA A 21 -7.99 6.82 -2.60
C ALA A 21 -6.66 7.47 -3.05
N THR A 22 -6.05 8.32 -2.23
CA THR A 22 -4.75 8.95 -2.53
C THR A 22 -3.62 7.93 -2.42
N LEU A 23 -3.65 7.07 -1.39
CA LEU A 23 -2.69 6.00 -1.21
C LEU A 23 -2.84 4.91 -2.29
N VAL A 24 -4.07 4.61 -2.70
CA VAL A 24 -4.37 3.73 -3.84
C VAL A 24 -3.82 4.29 -5.14
N ALA A 25 -4.01 5.58 -5.42
CA ALA A 25 -3.46 6.22 -6.62
C ALA A 25 -1.91 6.18 -6.62
N LEU A 26 -1.29 6.38 -5.45
CA LEU A 26 0.16 6.23 -5.32
C LEU A 26 0.60 4.78 -5.57
N ALA A 27 -0.12 3.80 -5.00
CA ALA A 27 0.15 2.37 -5.20
C ALA A 27 0.03 1.96 -6.69
N GLN A 28 -0.99 2.47 -7.39
CA GLN A 28 -1.15 2.29 -8.84
C GLN A 28 0.01 2.90 -9.62
N ALA A 29 0.40 4.15 -9.32
CA ALA A 29 1.53 4.78 -9.99
C ALA A 29 2.84 4.00 -9.78
N LEU A 30 3.09 3.49 -8.57
CA LEU A 30 4.27 2.67 -8.28
C LEU A 30 4.25 1.31 -9.01
N ARG A 31 3.06 0.70 -9.15
CA ARG A 31 2.86 -0.49 -9.99
C ARG A 31 3.18 -0.17 -11.46
N ASP A 32 2.66 0.92 -12.00
CA ASP A 32 2.86 1.33 -13.39
C ASP A 32 4.34 1.69 -13.66
N GLU A 33 5.06 2.14 -12.64
CA GLU A 33 6.52 2.34 -12.64
C GLU A 33 7.33 1.03 -12.53
N GLY A 34 6.66 -0.12 -12.41
CA GLY A 34 7.27 -1.45 -12.46
C GLY A 34 7.50 -2.13 -11.10
N MET A 35 6.95 -1.61 -9.99
CA MET A 35 7.01 -2.33 -8.72
C MET A 35 6.16 -3.60 -8.77
N THR A 36 6.73 -4.71 -8.28
CA THR A 36 6.01 -5.97 -8.14
C THR A 36 4.98 -5.87 -7.02
N GLN A 37 3.98 -6.76 -7.06
CA GLN A 37 2.94 -6.86 -6.04
C GLN A 37 3.50 -7.07 -4.64
N ALA A 38 4.47 -7.99 -4.46
CA ALA A 38 5.07 -8.25 -3.16
C ALA A 38 5.94 -7.07 -2.69
N ALA A 39 6.71 -6.45 -3.59
CA ALA A 39 7.50 -5.26 -3.24
C ALA A 39 6.62 -4.09 -2.79
N LEU A 40 5.50 -3.88 -3.47
CA LEU A 40 4.50 -2.87 -3.12
C LEU A 40 3.83 -3.21 -1.78
N TYR A 41 3.42 -4.45 -1.57
CA TYR A 41 2.80 -4.88 -0.31
C TYR A 41 3.74 -4.70 0.89
N ARG A 42 5.01 -5.11 0.77
CA ARG A 42 6.03 -4.92 1.81
C ARG A 42 6.29 -3.45 2.12
N LEU A 43 6.30 -2.60 1.09
CA LEU A 43 6.46 -1.16 1.26
C LEU A 43 5.33 -0.59 2.15
N PHE A 44 4.08 -0.93 1.85
CA PHE A 44 2.93 -0.47 2.63
C PHE A 44 2.88 -1.10 4.02
N GLN A 45 3.22 -2.39 4.14
CA GLN A 45 3.30 -3.10 5.41
C GLN A 45 4.35 -2.47 6.35
N ALA A 46 5.51 -2.09 5.82
CA ALA A 46 6.56 -1.44 6.61
C ALA A 46 6.11 -0.09 7.18
N GLU A 47 5.35 0.69 6.41
CA GLU A 47 4.80 1.96 6.89
C GLU A 47 3.63 1.72 7.86
N HIS A 48 2.78 0.70 7.65
CA HIS A 48 1.71 0.34 8.58
C HIS A 48 2.22 -0.16 9.95
N ALA A 49 3.43 -0.73 10.00
CA ALA A 49 4.07 -1.16 11.24
C ALA A 49 4.64 0.00 12.08
N ARG A 50 4.60 1.24 11.59
CA ARG A 50 5.12 2.41 12.30
C ARG A 50 4.22 2.80 13.47
N SER A 51 4.82 3.04 14.63
CA SER A 51 4.08 3.42 15.84
C SER A 51 3.72 4.91 15.92
N ASP A 52 4.22 5.75 15.01
CA ASP A 52 3.99 7.20 15.00
C ASP A 52 2.82 7.64 14.11
N LEU A 53 2.12 6.69 13.48
CA LEU A 53 0.92 6.95 12.69
C LEU A 53 -0.33 6.90 13.57
N ASP A 54 -1.27 7.79 13.29
CA ASP A 54 -2.60 7.77 13.90
C ASP A 54 -3.53 6.77 13.20
N GLU A 55 -4.63 6.45 13.87
CA GLU A 55 -5.61 5.46 13.41
C GLU A 55 -6.12 5.72 11.98
N PRO A 56 -6.47 6.96 11.55
CA PRO A 56 -6.91 7.20 10.18
C PRO A 56 -5.87 6.89 9.11
N ARG A 57 -4.58 7.11 9.39
CA ARG A 57 -3.49 6.76 8.45
C ARG A 57 -3.28 5.26 8.38
N LEU A 58 -3.37 4.57 9.51
CA LEU A 58 -3.29 3.11 9.58
C LEU A 58 -4.45 2.47 8.81
N GLU A 59 -5.67 2.99 8.96
CA GLU A 59 -6.84 2.52 8.22
C GLU A 59 -6.66 2.70 6.70
N ALA A 60 -6.25 3.89 6.26
CA ALA A 60 -5.99 4.14 4.84
C ALA A 60 -4.88 3.23 4.25
N LEU A 61 -3.86 2.90 5.05
CA LEU A 61 -2.81 1.95 4.68
C LEU A 61 -3.36 0.53 4.57
N ALA A 62 -4.15 0.08 5.56
CA ALA A 62 -4.77 -1.24 5.57
C ALA A 62 -5.70 -1.44 4.37
N GLU A 63 -6.57 -0.46 4.08
CA GLU A 63 -7.43 -0.50 2.89
C GLU A 63 -6.61 -0.61 1.60
N THR A 64 -5.51 0.12 1.50
CA THR A 64 -4.65 0.05 0.31
C THR A 64 -3.95 -1.32 0.23
N MET A 65 -3.49 -1.87 1.36
CA MET A 65 -2.88 -3.20 1.44
C MET A 65 -3.84 -4.30 1.00
N ASP A 66 -5.13 -4.23 1.38
CA ASP A 66 -6.15 -5.19 0.94
C ASP A 66 -6.31 -5.22 -0.58
N LEU A 67 -6.27 -4.04 -1.21
CA LEU A 67 -6.35 -3.93 -2.66
C LEU A 67 -5.06 -4.40 -3.36
N ILE A 68 -3.90 -4.23 -2.73
CA ILE A 68 -2.61 -4.75 -3.23
C ILE A 68 -2.54 -6.27 -3.11
N TRP A 69 -2.97 -6.83 -1.97
CA TRP A 69 -3.02 -8.27 -1.76
C TRP A 69 -3.90 -8.90 -2.84
N GLY A 70 -5.08 -8.34 -3.09
CA GLY A 70 -6.01 -8.88 -4.07
C GLY A 70 -6.64 -10.17 -3.56
N GLY A 71 -7.97 -10.22 -3.48
CA GLY A 71 -8.69 -11.36 -2.88
C GLY A 71 -10.17 -11.03 -2.74
N GLY A 72 -10.92 -11.83 -1.99
CA GLY A 72 -12.38 -11.64 -1.82
C GLY A 72 -12.78 -10.25 -1.32
N TRP A 73 -11.89 -9.57 -0.60
CA TRP A 73 -12.07 -8.22 -0.07
C TRP A 73 -11.94 -7.12 -1.12
N ALA A 74 -11.15 -7.34 -2.17
CA ALA A 74 -10.91 -6.35 -3.20
C ALA A 74 -12.10 -6.18 -4.18
N LYS A 75 -13.08 -7.11 -4.20
CA LYS A 75 -14.33 -7.03 -5.01
C LYS A 75 -14.14 -6.61 -6.48
N GLY A 76 -13.03 -7.00 -7.12
CA GLY A 76 -12.70 -6.61 -8.49
C GLY A 76 -11.96 -5.28 -8.65
N HIS A 77 -11.63 -4.61 -7.54
CA HIS A 77 -10.80 -3.41 -7.47
C HIS A 77 -9.34 -3.69 -7.10
N ALA A 78 -8.92 -4.97 -7.15
CA ALA A 78 -7.55 -5.36 -6.85
C ALA A 78 -6.56 -4.62 -7.77
N LEU A 79 -5.42 -4.21 -7.20
CA LEU A 79 -4.37 -3.54 -7.96
C LEU A 79 -3.62 -4.50 -8.88
N PHE A 80 -3.70 -5.80 -8.64
CA PHE A 80 -3.09 -6.83 -9.47
C PHE A 80 -4.15 -7.89 -9.81
N GLU A 81 -4.00 -8.53 -10.96
CA GLU A 81 -4.96 -9.54 -11.44
C GLU A 81 -4.99 -10.79 -10.56
N GLN A 82 -3.86 -11.10 -9.91
CA GLN A 82 -3.69 -12.28 -9.08
C GLN A 82 -3.65 -11.89 -7.60
N GLU A 83 -4.24 -12.74 -6.75
CA GLU A 83 -4.06 -12.66 -5.31
C GLU A 83 -2.60 -12.92 -4.93
N LEU A 84 -2.10 -12.14 -3.99
CA LEU A 84 -0.80 -12.31 -3.39
C LEU A 84 -0.86 -13.51 -2.45
N SER A 85 -0.11 -14.56 -2.76
CA SER A 85 0.07 -15.67 -1.82
C SER A 85 1.19 -15.36 -0.83
N GLN A 86 1.10 -15.93 0.36
CA GLN A 86 2.16 -15.83 1.38
C GLN A 86 3.50 -16.34 0.83
N GLU A 87 3.50 -17.42 0.05
CA GLU A 87 4.71 -17.97 -0.59
C GLU A 87 5.40 -16.96 -1.51
N ARG A 88 4.63 -16.20 -2.31
CA ARG A 88 5.17 -15.15 -3.18
C ARG A 88 5.68 -13.97 -2.37
N LEU A 89 4.98 -13.62 -1.29
CA LEU A 89 5.41 -12.59 -0.35
C LEU A 89 6.68 -12.97 0.41
N ASP A 90 7.01 -14.25 0.54
CA ASP A 90 8.24 -14.70 1.22
C ASP A 90 9.41 -14.95 0.25
N SER A 91 9.13 -15.17 -1.05
CA SER A 91 10.13 -15.58 -2.05
C SER A 91 10.77 -14.45 -2.86
N GLU A 92 10.08 -13.32 -3.05
CA GLU A 92 10.62 -12.13 -3.74
C GLU A 92 11.60 -11.32 -2.88
#